data_AF-A0AAW9DA29-F1
#
_entry.id   AF-A0AAW9DA29-F1
#
_cell.length_a   1.000
_cell.length_b   1.000
_cell.length_c   1.000
_cell.angle_alpha   90.00
_cell.angle_beta   90.00
_cell.angle_gamma   90.00
#
_symmetry.space_group_name_H-M   'P 1'
#
loop_
_entity.id
_entity.type
_entity.pdbx_description
1 polymer ?
#
loop_
_entity_poly.entity_id
_entity_poly.type
_entity_poly.pdbx_seq_one_letter_code
_entity_poly.pdbx_strand_id
1 'polypeptide(L)'
;MSKIIYVKPSFKQQPSDKILFVAPSFVELECEDESKHSDYVLNISSEDVYSEKLEKCLNSRKEAYSKLNQDEMRFDDEINGTTIWIDTIKEIKERFPKPTME
;
A
#
# COMPACT_ATOMS: atom_id res chain seq x y z
N MET A 1 -13.89 19.33 -10.10
CA MET A 1 -14.11 17.93 -9.66
C MET A 1 -12.76 17.41 -9.26
N SER A 2 -12.64 16.75 -8.10
CA SER A 2 -11.40 16.10 -7.75
C SER A 2 -11.13 14.96 -8.74
N LYS A 3 -9.85 14.77 -9.07
CA LYS A 3 -9.39 13.68 -9.94
C LYS A 3 -8.24 12.96 -9.28
N ILE A 4 -8.19 11.65 -9.50
CA ILE A 4 -7.03 10.84 -9.15
C ILE A 4 -6.04 10.92 -10.30
N ILE A 5 -4.80 11.31 -9.98
CA ILE A 5 -3.70 11.36 -10.93
C ILE A 5 -2.49 10.63 -10.35
N TYR A 6 -1.62 10.17 -11.25
CA TYR A 6 -0.33 9.61 -10.92
C TYR A 6 0.75 10.62 -11.28
N VAL A 7 1.64 10.93 -10.35
CA VAL A 7 2.72 11.91 -10.55
C VAL A 7 4.07 11.32 -10.17
N LYS A 8 5.14 11.92 -10.69
CA LYS A 8 6.52 11.60 -10.27
C LYS A 8 6.67 11.83 -8.76
N PRO A 9 7.45 11.00 -8.03
CA PRO A 9 7.72 11.23 -6.61
C PRO A 9 8.37 12.57 -6.26
N SER A 10 9.00 13.23 -7.24
CA SER A 10 9.60 14.56 -7.11
C SER A 10 8.62 15.72 -7.35
N PHE A 11 7.31 15.45 -7.42
CA PHE A 11 6.29 16.49 -7.61
C PHE A 11 6.25 17.49 -6.45
N LYS A 12 5.72 18.68 -6.75
CA LYS A 12 5.52 19.74 -5.76
C LYS A 12 4.11 19.67 -5.21
N GLN A 13 3.96 19.02 -4.05
CA GLN A 13 2.67 18.91 -3.37
C GLN A 13 2.07 20.29 -3.06
N GLN A 14 0.80 20.45 -3.42
CA GLN A 14 -0.03 21.59 -3.09
C GLN A 14 -0.79 21.33 -1.78
N PRO A 15 -1.17 22.38 -1.03
CA PRO A 15 -1.94 22.22 0.21
C PRO A 15 -3.28 21.49 0.04
N SER A 16 -3.87 21.55 -1.15
CA SER A 16 -5.13 20.89 -1.50
C SER A 16 -4.96 19.43 -1.98
N ASP A 17 -3.73 18.96 -2.17
CA ASP A 17 -3.50 17.59 -2.64
C ASP A 17 -3.66 16.59 -1.48
N LYS A 18 -4.44 15.54 -1.75
CA LYS A 18 -4.59 14.41 -0.83
C LYS A 18 -3.82 13.21 -1.38
N ILE A 19 -2.73 12.85 -0.69
CA ILE A 19 -1.93 11.69 -1.06
C ILE A 19 -2.69 10.41 -0.70
N LEU A 20 -2.90 9.56 -1.71
CA LEU A 20 -3.58 8.28 -1.56
C LEU A 20 -2.57 7.14 -1.44
N PHE A 21 -1.48 7.18 -2.22
CA PHE A 21 -0.44 6.15 -2.21
C PHE A 21 0.93 6.70 -2.60
N VAL A 22 1.99 6.15 -2.01
CA VAL A 22 3.38 6.50 -2.33
C VAL A 22 4.15 5.25 -2.72
N ALA A 23 4.56 5.22 -3.98
CA ALA A 23 5.39 4.19 -4.58
C ALA A 23 6.76 4.78 -4.98
N PRO A 24 7.81 3.95 -5.10
CA PRO A 24 9.07 4.37 -5.72
C PRO A 24 8.93 4.99 -7.11
N SER A 25 8.01 4.49 -7.96
CA SER A 25 7.87 5.00 -9.34
C SER A 25 6.85 6.13 -9.46
N PHE A 26 5.85 6.20 -8.57
CA PHE A 26 4.77 7.17 -8.66
C PHE A 26 4.19 7.54 -7.29
N VAL A 27 3.50 8.68 -7.24
CA VAL A 27 2.61 9.06 -6.16
C VAL A 27 1.20 9.15 -6.73
N GLU A 28 0.26 8.45 -6.09
CA GLU A 28 -1.16 8.57 -6.38
C GLU A 28 -1.76 9.61 -5.46
N LEU A 29 -2.42 10.59 -6.04
CA LEU A 29 -3.04 11.67 -5.28
C LEU A 29 -4.38 12.06 -5.88
N GLU A 30 -5.26 12.53 -5.02
CA GLU A 30 -6.50 13.20 -5.38
C GLU A 30 -6.24 14.72 -5.35
N CYS A 31 -6.42 15.40 -6.49
CA CYS A 31 -6.26 16.85 -6.61
C CYS A 31 -7.49 17.51 -7.27
N GLU A 32 -7.72 18.78 -6.94
CA GLU A 32 -8.78 19.59 -7.54
C GLU A 32 -8.38 20.20 -8.90
N ASP A 33 -7.08 20.49 -9.09
CA ASP A 33 -6.55 21.16 -10.29
C ASP A 33 -5.28 20.44 -10.79
N GLU A 34 -5.46 19.59 -11.79
CA GLU A 34 -4.38 18.81 -12.42
C GLU A 34 -3.35 19.70 -13.15
N SER A 35 -3.71 20.94 -13.53
CA SER A 35 -2.80 21.86 -14.21
C SER A 35 -1.63 22.27 -13.34
N LYS A 36 -1.77 22.19 -12.01
CA LYS A 36 -0.69 22.44 -11.05
C LYS A 36 0.39 21.36 -11.07
N HIS A 37 0.08 20.19 -11.64
CA HIS A 37 0.94 19.02 -11.65
C HIS A 37 1.36 18.59 -13.06
N SER A 38 1.04 19.36 -14.10
CA SER A 38 1.21 18.97 -15.52
C SER A 38 2.58 18.40 -15.85
N ASP A 39 3.64 18.97 -15.27
CA ASP A 39 5.04 18.58 -15.54
C ASP A 39 5.44 17.24 -14.87
N TYR A 40 4.63 16.81 -13.91
CA TYR A 40 4.85 15.63 -13.07
C TYR A 40 3.90 14.49 -13.38
N VAL A 41 2.78 14.74 -14.07
CA VAL A 41 1.80 13.69 -14.42
C VAL A 41 2.49 12.56 -15.20
N LEU A 42 2.21 11.34 -14.77
CA LEU A 42 2.66 10.11 -15.37
C LEU A 42 1.47 9.42 -16.07
N ASN A 43 1.70 8.99 -17.31
CA ASN A 43 0.78 8.11 -18.02
C ASN A 43 1.25 6.67 -17.82
N ILE A 44 0.88 6.08 -16.68
CA ILE A 44 1.21 4.70 -16.31
C ILE A 44 -0.01 3.81 -16.51
N SER A 45 0.22 2.56 -16.90
CA SER A 45 -0.87 1.60 -17.07
C SER A 45 -1.46 1.17 -15.73
N SER A 46 -2.71 0.75 -15.74
CA SER A 46 -3.39 0.13 -14.59
C SER A 46 -2.61 -1.08 -14.05
N GLU A 47 -2.02 -1.86 -14.95
CA GLU A 47 -1.23 -3.05 -14.65
C GLU A 47 0.05 -2.69 -13.91
N ASP A 48 0.77 -1.65 -14.35
CA ASP A 48 1.99 -1.18 -13.69
C ASP A 48 1.66 -0.66 -12.28
N VAL A 49 0.61 0.17 -12.16
CA VAL A 49 0.11 0.67 -10.86
C VAL A 49 -0.24 -0.49 -9.93
N TYR A 50 -0.99 -1.48 -10.42
CA TYR A 50 -1.39 -2.64 -9.64
C TYR A 50 -0.18 -3.47 -9.20
N SER A 51 0.77 -3.72 -10.11
CA SER A 51 1.94 -4.56 -9.84
C SER A 51 2.81 -3.96 -8.74
N GLU A 52 3.07 -2.66 -8.77
CA GLU A 52 3.90 -1.99 -7.77
C GLU A 52 3.18 -1.84 -6.43
N LYS A 53 1.87 -1.52 -6.43
CA LYS A 53 1.05 -1.55 -5.22
C LYS A 53 1.06 -2.93 -4.57
N LEU A 54 0.95 -3.99 -5.38
CA LEU A 54 0.98 -5.37 -4.90
C LEU A 54 2.35 -5.70 -4.30
N GLU A 55 3.44 -5.36 -4.99
CA GLU A 55 4.80 -5.58 -4.50
C GLU A 55 5.04 -4.86 -3.16
N LYS A 56 4.64 -3.58 -3.06
CA LYS A 56 4.71 -2.79 -1.82
C LYS A 56 3.98 -3.50 -0.68
N CYS A 57 2.74 -3.92 -0.91
CA CYS A 57 1.93 -4.66 0.06
C CYS A 57 2.63 -5.95 0.51
N LEU A 58 3.12 -6.76 -0.44
CA LEU A 58 3.78 -8.04 -0.13
C LEU A 58 5.08 -7.84 0.66
N ASN A 59 5.87 -6.82 0.32
CA ASN A 59 7.08 -6.47 1.05
C ASN A 59 6.78 -6.00 2.47
N SER A 60 5.78 -5.14 2.68
CA SER A 60 5.35 -4.73 4.02
C SER A 60 4.84 -5.89 4.87
N ARG A 61 4.06 -6.82 4.27
CA ARG A 61 3.66 -8.04 4.97
C ARG A 61 4.86 -8.90 5.34
N LYS A 62 5.80 -9.11 4.42
CA LYS A 62 7.01 -9.90 4.66
C LYS A 62 7.86 -9.30 5.79
N GLU A 63 8.02 -7.99 5.83
CA GLU A 63 8.73 -7.31 6.91
C GLU A 63 8.01 -7.47 8.25
N ALA A 64 6.69 -7.30 8.29
CA ALA A 64 5.90 -7.53 9.51
C ALA A 64 6.01 -8.98 9.99
N TYR A 65 5.91 -9.95 9.08
CA TYR A 65 6.07 -11.37 9.33
C TYR A 65 7.45 -11.74 9.88
N SER A 66 8.52 -11.06 9.43
CA SER A 66 9.88 -11.30 9.95
C SER A 66 10.10 -10.83 11.39
N LYS A 67 9.19 -10.01 11.93
CA LYS A 67 9.25 -9.53 13.32
C LYS A 67 8.52 -10.47 14.29
N LEU A 68 7.88 -11.52 13.79
CA LEU A 68 7.11 -12.48 14.58
C LEU A 68 7.88 -13.79 14.76
N ASN A 69 7.74 -14.41 15.95
CA ASN A 69 8.16 -15.80 16.14
C ASN A 69 7.04 -16.74 15.67
N GLN A 70 6.91 -16.90 14.35
CA GLN A 70 5.73 -17.53 13.78
C GLN A 70 5.55 -19.00 14.13
N ASP A 71 6.64 -19.76 14.24
CA ASP A 71 6.57 -21.17 14.59
C ASP A 71 6.10 -21.35 16.02
N GLU A 72 6.66 -20.57 16.95
CA GLU A 72 6.24 -20.59 18.35
C GLU A 72 4.78 -20.19 18.52
N MET A 73 4.35 -19.10 17.88
CA MET A 73 2.96 -18.66 17.97
C MET A 73 1.98 -19.68 17.37
N ARG A 74 2.36 -20.40 16.31
CA ARG A 74 1.53 -21.48 15.74
C ARG A 74 1.42 -22.66 16.72
N PHE A 75 2.53 -23.03 17.34
CA PHE A 75 2.57 -24.09 18.33
C PHE A 75 1.73 -23.74 19.57
N ASP A 76 1.85 -22.51 20.07
CA ASP A 76 1.05 -22.01 21.19
C ASP A 76 -0.44 -22.03 20.87
N ASP A 77 -0.84 -21.60 19.67
CA ASP A 77 -2.23 -21.67 19.22
C ASP A 77 -2.74 -23.12 19.19
N GLU A 78 -1.92 -24.07 18.73
CA GLU A 78 -2.28 -25.49 18.67
C GLU A 78 -2.41 -26.13 20.06
N ILE A 79 -1.46 -25.87 20.97
CA ILE A 79 -1.39 -26.52 22.29
C ILE A 79 -2.34 -25.86 23.30
N ASN A 80 -2.45 -24.53 23.26
CA ASN A 80 -3.25 -23.78 24.23
C ASN A 80 -4.67 -23.47 23.75
N GLY A 81 -5.00 -23.80 22.48
CA GLY A 81 -6.29 -23.47 21.88
C GLY A 81 -6.51 -21.96 21.71
N THR A 82 -5.42 -21.20 21.56
CA THR A 82 -5.48 -19.75 21.30
C THR A 82 -5.54 -19.46 19.80
N THR A 83 -5.77 -18.19 19.45
CA THR A 83 -5.81 -17.71 18.04
C THR A 83 -4.85 -16.54 17.80
N ILE A 84 -3.85 -16.38 18.66
CA ILE A 84 -2.95 -15.22 18.67
C ILE A 84 -2.21 -15.12 17.33
N TRP A 85 -1.69 -16.23 16.80
CA TRP A 85 -1.02 -16.23 15.50
C TRP A 85 -2.01 -15.86 14.39
N ILE A 86 -3.18 -16.50 14.36
CA ILE A 86 -4.19 -16.26 13.31
C ILE A 86 -4.62 -14.79 13.30
N ASP A 87 -4.93 -14.23 14.46
CA ASP A 87 -5.44 -12.87 14.58
C ASP A 87 -4.35 -11.84 14.29
N THR A 88 -3.11 -12.07 14.73
CA THR A 88 -1.96 -11.24 14.35
C THR A 88 -1.75 -11.24 12.83
N ILE A 89 -1.87 -12.40 12.17
CA ILE A 89 -1.75 -12.49 10.71
C ILE A 89 -2.90 -11.76 10.01
N LYS A 90 -4.14 -11.82 10.53
CA LYS A 90 -5.28 -11.07 9.98
C LYS A 90 -5.04 -9.57 10.09
N GLU A 91 -4.66 -9.07 11.26
CA GLU A 91 -4.37 -7.65 11.48
C GLU A 91 -3.27 -7.13 10.53
N ILE A 92 -2.21 -7.91 10.30
CA ILE A 92 -1.17 -7.55 9.33
C ILE A 92 -1.75 -7.47 7.91
N LYS A 93 -2.63 -8.39 7.54
CA LYS A 93 -3.25 -8.41 6.21
C LYS A 93 -4.26 -7.27 6.02
N GLU A 94 -4.96 -6.86 7.07
CA GLU A 94 -5.86 -5.71 7.08
C GLU A 94 -5.10 -4.39 7.01
N ARG A 95 -3.97 -4.28 7.72
CA ARG A 95 -3.08 -3.11 7.67
C ARG A 95 -2.42 -2.94 6.29
N PHE A 96 -2.09 -4.05 5.64
CA PHE A 96 -1.50 -4.06 4.31
C PHE A 96 -2.39 -4.87 3.36
N PRO A 97 -3.53 -4.32 2.91
CA PRO A 97 -4.44 -5.03 2.02
C PRO A 97 -3.82 -5.19 0.64
N LYS A 98 -4.15 -6.28 -0.06
CA LYS A 98 -3.78 -6.41 -1.47
C LYS A 98 -4.59 -5.40 -2.28
N PRO A 99 -4.00 -4.75 -3.29
CA PRO A 99 -4.77 -3.90 -4.19
C PRO A 99 -5.84 -4.73 -4.92
N THR A 100 -6.96 -4.09 -5.24
CA THR A 100 -7.96 -4.62 -6.17
C THR A 100 -7.62 -4.16 -7.59
N MET A 101 -7.89 -5.00 -8.59
CA MET A 101 -8.01 -4.54 -9.97
C MET A 101 -9.46 -4.11 -10.15
N GLU A 102 -9.69 -2.81 -10.29
CA GLU A 102 -11.00 -2.23 -10.64
C GLU A 102 -10.95 -1.65 -12.07
#